data_AF-A0A059CF88-F1
#
_entry.id   AF-A0A059CF88-F1
#
_cell.length_a   1.000
_cell.length_b   1.000
_cell.length_c   1.000
_cell.angle_alpha   90.00
_cell.angle_beta   90.00
_cell.angle_gamma   90.00
#
_symmetry.space_group_name_H-M   'P 1'
#
loop_
_entity.id
_entity.type
_entity.pdbx_description
1 polymer ?
#
loop_
_entity_poly.entity_id
_entity_poly.type
_entity_poly.pdbx_seq_one_letter_code
_entity_poly.pdbx_strand_id
1 'polypeptide(L)'
;MLRRIKVQISHIERLNCCLNRSYAFAASSSSSGALSGGVDDDGGDGELYSDVPRPPRRKAERKPFVTPMKELIRRAREEREARKLQPCLMLEKPPENGLLVPELVEVAHRVYRARGSLLKGLSELLKVVPVQRCRWSVA
;
A
#
# COMPACT_ATOMS: atom_id res chain seq x y z
N MET A 1 38.06 0.17 -23.37
CA MET A 1 36.98 0.28 -22.34
C MET A 1 35.61 -0.19 -22.82
N LEU A 2 35.18 0.13 -24.05
CA LEU A 2 33.87 -0.26 -24.61
C LEU A 2 33.61 -1.77 -24.71
N ARG A 3 34.65 -2.60 -24.86
CA ARG A 3 34.52 -4.07 -24.91
C ARG A 3 34.04 -4.67 -23.58
N ARG A 4 34.43 -4.07 -22.45
CA ARG A 4 34.07 -4.55 -21.10
C ARG A 4 32.59 -4.30 -20.80
N ILE A 5 32.06 -3.18 -21.29
CA ILE A 5 30.64 -2.80 -21.17
C ILE A 5 29.76 -3.75 -22.00
N LYS A 6 30.14 -4.09 -23.23
CA LYS A 6 29.40 -5.05 -24.07
C LYS A 6 29.31 -6.45 -23.43
N VAL A 7 30.39 -6.93 -22.81
CA VAL A 7 30.39 -8.23 -22.13
C VAL A 7 29.43 -8.24 -20.94
N GLN A 8 29.40 -7.17 -20.15
CA GLN A 8 28.49 -7.08 -19.01
C GLN A 8 27.01 -7.03 -19.42
N ILE A 9 26.67 -6.36 -20.53
CA ILE A 9 25.30 -6.34 -21.07
C ILE A 9 24.85 -7.75 -21.48
N SER A 10 25.71 -8.51 -22.16
CA SER A 10 25.37 -9.88 -22.61
C SER A 10 25.12 -10.87 -21.46
N HIS A 11 25.74 -10.64 -20.29
CA HIS A 11 25.57 -11.50 -19.12
C HIS A 11 24.22 -11.25 -18.42
N ILE A 12 23.72 -10.01 -18.47
CA ILE A 12 22.44 -9.62 -17.87
C ILE A 12 21.26 -10.19 -18.68
N GLU A 13 21.36 -10.22 -20.01
CA GLU A 13 20.31 -10.79 -20.88
C GLU A 13 20.08 -12.29 -20.64
N ARG A 14 21.13 -13.04 -20.28
CA ARG A 14 21.03 -14.49 -19.99
C ARG A 14 20.37 -14.82 -18.66
N LEU A 15 20.37 -13.91 -17.69
CA LEU A 15 19.76 -14.14 -16.38
C LEU A 15 18.25 -13.91 -16.38
N ASN A 16 17.74 -13.09 -17.31
CA ASN A 16 16.32 -12.75 -17.39
C ASN A 16 15.44 -13.81 -18.08
N CYS A 17 16.01 -14.74 -18.85
CA CYS A 17 15.20 -15.76 -19.54
C CYS A 17 14.67 -16.88 -18.62
N CYS A 18 15.26 -17.06 -17.43
CA CYS A 18 14.91 -18.16 -16.53
C CYS A 18 13.78 -17.83 -15.53
N LEU A 19 13.49 -16.56 -15.27
CA LEU A 19 12.58 -16.14 -14.18
C LEU A 19 11.11 -16.04 -14.60
N ASN A 20 10.80 -15.94 -15.89
CA ASN A 20 9.44 -15.67 -16.37
C ASN A 20 8.54 -16.91 -16.56
N ARG A 21 9.03 -18.11 -16.21
CA ARG A 21 8.29 -19.38 -16.45
C ARG A 21 7.40 -19.81 -15.29
N SER A 22 7.50 -19.20 -14.10
CA SER A 22 6.90 -19.75 -12.86
C SER A 22 5.60 -19.11 -12.39
N TYR A 23 5.01 -18.14 -13.10
CA TYR A 23 3.78 -17.47 -12.63
C TYR A 23 2.67 -17.50 -13.69
N ALA A 24 2.09 -18.67 -13.90
CA ALA A 24 0.78 -18.79 -14.55
C ALA A 24 -0.31 -18.76 -13.47
N PHE A 25 -0.93 -17.61 -13.25
CA PHE A 25 -2.08 -17.46 -12.35
C PHE A 25 -3.36 -17.78 -13.14
N ALA A 26 -4.01 -18.89 -12.82
CA ALA A 26 -5.27 -19.30 -13.44
C ALA A 26 -6.42 -18.41 -12.93
N ALA A 27 -7.13 -17.77 -13.85
CA ALA A 27 -8.33 -17.01 -13.57
C ALA A 27 -9.56 -17.90 -13.84
N SER A 28 -10.44 -18.04 -12.84
CA SER A 28 -11.80 -18.53 -13.04
C SER A 28 -12.78 -17.57 -12.35
N SER A 29 -13.81 -17.24 -13.11
CA SER A 29 -14.76 -16.16 -12.87
C SER A 29 -16.11 -16.69 -12.40
N SER A 30 -16.76 -15.93 -11.52
CA SER A 30 -18.23 -15.81 -11.31
C SER A 30 -18.92 -17.01 -10.65
N SER A 31 -19.94 -16.87 -9.79
CA SER A 31 -21.12 -16.01 -9.90
C SER A 31 -21.83 -15.77 -8.56
N SER A 32 -22.55 -14.65 -8.48
CA SER A 32 -23.38 -14.19 -7.37
C SER A 32 -24.65 -15.04 -7.15
N GLY A 33 -25.07 -15.16 -5.89
CA GLY A 33 -26.41 -15.59 -5.50
C GLY A 33 -26.75 -15.05 -4.11
N ALA A 34 -27.75 -14.16 -4.03
CA ALA A 34 -28.25 -13.60 -2.78
C ALA A 34 -29.47 -14.39 -2.31
N LEU A 35 -29.49 -14.86 -1.06
CA LEU A 35 -30.72 -15.17 -0.32
C LEU A 35 -30.54 -14.89 1.18
N SER A 36 -31.50 -14.16 1.72
CA SER A 36 -31.77 -13.93 3.14
C SER A 36 -32.18 -15.22 3.87
N GLY A 37 -31.85 -15.32 5.15
CA GLY A 37 -32.54 -16.23 6.07
C GLY A 37 -31.68 -16.60 7.27
N GLY A 38 -32.11 -16.20 8.47
CA GLY A 38 -31.51 -16.70 9.70
C GLY A 38 -31.77 -18.20 9.81
N VAL A 39 -30.71 -18.99 9.89
CA VAL A 39 -30.74 -20.39 10.29
C VAL A 39 -29.48 -20.63 11.12
N ASP A 40 -29.68 -21.12 12.34
CA ASP A 40 -28.64 -21.79 13.10
C ASP A 40 -28.27 -23.08 12.34
N ASP A 41 -27.49 -22.95 11.27
CA ASP A 41 -27.15 -24.06 10.37
C ASP A 41 -25.80 -24.68 10.76
N ASP A 42 -25.90 -25.94 11.17
CA ASP A 42 -24.80 -26.89 11.32
C ASP A 42 -24.56 -27.53 9.94
N GLY A 43 -23.63 -27.00 9.14
CA GLY A 43 -23.25 -27.70 7.91
C GLY A 43 -22.53 -26.90 6.84
N GLY A 44 -21.24 -27.19 6.66
CA GLY A 44 -20.74 -27.46 5.30
C GLY A 44 -20.31 -26.31 4.39
N ASP A 45 -19.30 -25.53 4.78
CA ASP A 45 -18.39 -24.85 3.84
C ASP A 45 -16.95 -24.75 4.41
N GLY A 46 -16.43 -25.87 4.91
CA GLY A 46 -15.15 -25.94 5.64
C GLY A 46 -13.91 -26.31 4.85
N GLU A 47 -13.96 -26.41 3.52
CA GLU A 47 -12.83 -26.99 2.76
C GLU A 47 -11.67 -25.99 2.52
N LEU A 48 -11.92 -24.67 2.50
CA LEU A 48 -10.92 -23.69 2.07
C LEU A 48 -10.13 -23.02 3.22
N TYR A 49 -10.52 -23.23 4.47
CA TYR A 49 -9.87 -22.67 5.67
C TYR A 49 -9.97 -23.60 6.89
N SER A 50 -9.81 -24.91 6.67
CA SER A 50 -9.81 -25.92 7.74
C SER A 50 -8.70 -25.68 8.79
N ASP A 51 -7.58 -25.07 8.38
CA ASP A 51 -6.44 -24.76 9.25
C ASP A 51 -6.65 -23.54 10.16
N VAL A 52 -7.68 -22.72 9.91
CA VAL A 52 -7.93 -21.50 10.69
C VAL A 52 -8.96 -21.79 11.78
N PRO A 53 -8.59 -21.64 13.07
CA PRO A 53 -9.55 -21.80 14.15
C PRO A 53 -10.74 -20.84 13.97
N ARG A 54 -11.96 -21.37 14.00
CA ARG A 54 -13.16 -20.55 13.90
C ARG A 54 -13.24 -19.59 15.08
N PRO A 55 -13.58 -18.31 14.86
CA PRO A 55 -13.81 -17.38 15.95
C PRO A 55 -14.86 -17.94 16.93
N PRO A 56 -14.70 -17.71 18.25
CA PRO A 56 -15.68 -18.18 19.21
C PRO A 56 -17.06 -17.61 18.90
N ARG A 57 -18.07 -18.50 18.86
CA ARG A 57 -19.46 -18.15 18.51
C ARG A 57 -20.08 -17.28 19.60
N ARG A 58 -19.77 -17.58 20.87
CA ARG A 58 -20.30 -16.80 22.00
C ARG A 58 -19.31 -15.74 22.43
N LYS A 59 -19.82 -14.57 22.81
CA LYS A 59 -18.98 -13.45 23.27
C LYS A 59 -18.19 -13.79 24.53
N ALA A 60 -18.72 -14.66 25.40
CA ALA A 60 -18.07 -15.11 26.64
C ALA A 60 -16.87 -16.05 26.41
N GLU A 61 -16.81 -16.72 25.25
CA GLU A 61 -15.69 -17.58 24.88
C GLU A 61 -14.50 -16.76 24.34
N ARG A 62 -14.72 -15.47 24.03
CA ARG A 62 -13.66 -14.57 23.60
C ARG A 62 -12.84 -14.17 24.81
N LYS A 63 -11.52 -14.07 24.61
CA LYS A 63 -10.63 -13.50 25.63
C LYS A 63 -11.13 -12.11 26.00
N PRO A 64 -11.31 -11.79 27.30
CA PRO A 64 -11.72 -10.46 27.71
C PRO A 64 -10.64 -9.45 27.32
N PHE A 65 -11.05 -8.21 27.05
CA PHE A 65 -10.10 -7.13 26.82
C PHE A 65 -9.21 -6.94 28.06
N VAL A 66 -7.93 -6.69 27.84
CA VAL A 66 -6.96 -6.38 28.91
C VAL A 66 -7.44 -5.20 29.76
N THR A 67 -8.06 -4.22 29.12
CA THR A 67 -8.75 -3.10 29.78
C THR A 67 -10.25 -3.22 29.50
N PRO A 68 -11.11 -3.14 30.52
CA PRO A 68 -12.54 -3.29 30.32
C PRO A 68 -13.08 -2.20 29.38
N MET A 69 -13.99 -2.59 28.48
CA MET A 69 -14.54 -1.71 27.44
C MET A 69 -15.06 -0.37 27.98
N LYS A 70 -15.65 -0.38 29.18
CA LYS A 70 -16.18 0.83 29.83
C LYS A 70 -15.10 1.88 30.13
N GLU A 71 -13.90 1.46 30.50
CA GLU A 71 -12.78 2.38 30.72
C GLU A 71 -12.28 2.98 29.41
N LEU A 72 -12.19 2.19 28.36
CA LEU A 72 -11.81 2.68 27.03
C LEU A 72 -12.81 3.73 26.55
N ILE A 73 -14.10 3.47 26.71
CA ILE A 73 -15.17 4.43 26.39
C ILE A 73 -15.04 5.70 27.25
N ARG A 74 -14.75 5.55 28.56
CA ARG A 74 -14.58 6.70 29.46
C ARG A 74 -13.41 7.58 29.03
N ARG A 75 -12.23 6.98 28.79
CA ARG A 75 -11.03 7.69 28.30
C ARG A 75 -11.30 8.40 26.97
N ALA A 76 -11.98 7.73 26.03
CA ALA A 76 -12.35 8.33 24.75
C ALA A 76 -13.32 9.52 24.91
N ARG A 77 -14.27 9.44 25.86
CA ARG A 77 -15.17 10.57 26.18
C ARG A 77 -14.41 11.74 26.80
N GLU A 78 -13.52 11.47 27.76
CA GLU A 78 -12.66 12.47 28.40
C GLU A 78 -11.78 13.18 27.36
N GLU A 79 -11.15 12.45 26.45
CA GLU A 79 -10.35 13.02 25.36
C GLU A 79 -11.21 13.89 24.42
N ARG A 80 -12.43 13.42 24.10
CA ARG A 80 -13.36 14.18 23.27
C ARG A 80 -13.79 15.48 23.93
N GLU A 81 -14.07 15.48 25.24
CA GLU A 81 -14.38 16.70 25.99
C GLU A 81 -13.16 17.63 26.08
N ALA A 82 -11.96 17.10 26.32
CA ALA A 82 -10.72 17.89 26.31
C ALA A 82 -10.51 18.61 24.97
N ARG A 83 -10.75 17.92 23.85
CA ARG A 83 -10.70 18.51 22.50
C ARG A 83 -11.81 19.54 22.22
N LYS A 84 -12.94 19.48 22.93
CA LYS A 84 -13.98 20.53 22.86
C LYS A 84 -13.60 21.76 23.67
N LEU A 85 -13.02 21.56 24.86
CA LEU A 85 -12.56 22.64 25.74
C LEU A 85 -11.35 23.39 25.15
N GLN A 86 -10.47 22.66 24.47
CA GLN A 86 -9.38 23.20 23.67
C GLN A 86 -9.62 22.80 22.21
N PRO A 87 -10.50 23.53 21.48
CA PRO A 87 -10.61 23.32 20.05
C PRO A 87 -9.22 23.47 19.44
N CYS A 88 -8.80 22.52 18.61
CA CYS A 88 -7.67 22.75 17.73
C CYS A 88 -8.03 24.01 16.93
N LEU A 89 -7.40 25.14 17.26
CA LEU A 89 -7.73 26.42 16.65
C LEU A 89 -7.50 26.25 15.16
N MET A 90 -8.59 26.19 14.40
CA MET A 90 -8.49 26.43 12.96
C MET A 90 -7.98 27.86 12.86
N LEU A 91 -6.78 28.03 12.28
CA LEU A 91 -6.21 29.35 12.09
C LEU A 91 -7.20 30.17 11.27
N GLU A 92 -7.85 31.16 11.88
CA GLU A 92 -8.86 32.00 11.19
C GLU A 92 -8.27 32.70 9.97
N LYS A 93 -6.97 33.04 10.06
CA LYS A 93 -6.21 33.61 8.96
C LYS A 93 -5.06 32.67 8.61
N PRO A 94 -4.83 32.39 7.32
CA PRO A 94 -3.64 31.67 6.92
C PRO A 94 -2.41 32.45 7.38
N PRO A 95 -1.36 31.76 7.86
CA PRO A 95 -0.15 32.44 8.27
C PRO A 95 0.50 33.09 7.05
N GLU A 96 1.16 34.23 7.24
CA GLU A 96 1.69 35.06 6.14
C GLU A 96 2.71 34.31 5.27
N ASN A 97 3.43 33.35 5.84
CA ASN A 97 4.35 32.45 5.14
C ASN A 97 3.66 31.29 4.40
N GLY A 98 2.33 31.18 4.43
CA GLY A 98 1.58 30.15 3.70
C GLY A 98 1.92 28.71 4.09
N LEU A 99 2.34 28.48 5.34
CA LEU A 99 2.88 27.21 5.84
C LEU A 99 4.17 26.75 5.14
N LEU A 100 4.87 27.65 4.46
CA LEU A 100 6.20 27.37 3.93
C LEU A 100 7.19 27.28 5.09
N VAL A 101 7.91 26.17 5.14
CA VAL A 101 9.08 25.98 5.99
C VAL A 101 10.28 26.46 5.17
N PRO A 102 10.93 27.59 5.52
CA PRO A 102 11.97 28.20 4.70
C PRO A 102 13.12 27.23 4.35
N GLU A 103 13.47 26.36 5.29
CA GLU A 103 14.52 25.34 5.10
C GLU A 103 14.19 24.34 3.98
N LEU A 104 12.90 24.02 3.77
CA LEU A 104 12.49 23.06 2.75
C LEU A 104 12.40 23.69 1.35
N VAL A 105 12.33 25.02 1.24
CA VAL A 105 12.23 25.71 -0.06
C VAL A 105 13.48 25.46 -0.90
N GLU A 106 14.66 25.57 -0.30
CA GLU A 106 15.91 25.28 -0.99
C GLU A 106 16.00 23.82 -1.45
N VAL A 107 15.59 22.89 -0.59
CA VAL A 107 15.59 21.46 -0.89
C VAL A 107 14.65 21.18 -2.06
N ALA A 108 13.45 21.75 -2.06
CA ALA A 108 12.48 21.60 -3.14
C ALA A 108 13.06 22.05 -4.50
N HIS A 109 13.74 23.20 -4.54
CA HIS A 109 14.39 23.67 -5.77
C HIS A 109 15.52 22.74 -6.24
N ARG A 110 16.34 22.23 -5.32
CA ARG A 110 17.42 21.28 -5.65
C ARG A 110 16.84 19.98 -6.21
N VAL A 111 15.83 19.41 -5.56
CA VAL A 111 15.14 18.18 -6.01
C VAL A 111 14.48 18.39 -7.37
N TYR A 112 13.83 19.54 -7.58
CA TYR A 112 13.19 19.86 -8.87
C TYR A 112 14.21 19.92 -10.03
N ARG A 113 15.37 20.57 -9.81
CA ARG A 113 16.46 20.61 -10.80
C ARG A 113 17.06 19.22 -11.04
N ALA A 114 17.25 18.44 -9.97
CA ALA A 114 17.75 17.07 -10.06
C ALA A 114 16.79 16.18 -10.89
N ARG A 115 15.47 16.31 -10.67
CA ARG A 115 14.44 15.62 -11.46
C ARG A 115 14.55 15.96 -12.94
N GLY A 116 14.74 17.24 -13.30
CA GLY A 116 14.94 17.64 -14.70
C GLY A 116 16.17 16.98 -15.33
N SER A 117 17.28 16.94 -14.59
CA SER A 117 18.52 16.30 -15.03
C SER A 117 18.35 14.79 -15.19
N LEU A 118 17.65 14.14 -14.26
CA LEU A 118 17.34 12.71 -14.32
C LEU A 118 16.48 12.36 -15.53
N LEU A 119 15.41 13.12 -15.77
CA LEU A 119 14.53 12.90 -16.93
C LEU A 119 15.27 13.10 -18.25
N LYS A 120 16.13 14.12 -18.33
CA LYS A 120 16.98 14.33 -19.50
C LYS A 120 17.94 13.15 -19.71
N GLY A 121 18.63 12.72 -18.66
CA GLY A 121 19.53 11.57 -18.70
C GLY A 121 18.80 10.29 -19.12
N LEU A 122 17.61 10.05 -18.58
CA LEU A 122 16.75 8.93 -18.97
C LEU A 122 16.36 9.01 -20.44
N SER A 123 15.97 10.18 -20.93
CA SER A 123 15.58 10.38 -22.34
C SER A 123 16.72 10.09 -23.32
N GLU A 124 17.97 10.39 -22.95
CA GLU A 124 19.16 10.02 -23.72
C GLU A 124 19.44 8.51 -23.63
N LEU A 125 19.31 7.92 -22.44
CA LEU A 125 19.57 6.51 -22.21
C LEU A 125 18.60 5.61 -22.99
N LEU A 126 17.33 5.98 -23.06
CA LEU A 126 16.30 5.26 -23.82
C LEU A 126 16.61 5.17 -25.32
N LYS A 127 17.45 6.06 -25.86
CA LYS A 127 17.91 5.97 -27.27
C LYS A 127 18.93 4.85 -27.49
N VAL A 128 19.67 4.47 -26.44
CA VAL A 128 20.80 3.53 -26.53
C VAL A 128 20.46 2.18 -25.94
N VAL A 129 19.57 2.12 -24.94
CA VAL A 129 19.16 0.89 -24.25
C VAL A 129 17.80 0.44 -24.75
N PRO A 130 17.67 -0.79 -25.30
CA PRO A 130 16.38 -1.32 -25.71
C PRO A 130 15.49 -1.55 -24.48
N VAL A 131 14.41 -0.78 -24.36
CA VAL A 131 13.43 -0.97 -23.29
C VAL A 131 12.41 -2.01 -23.72
N GLN A 132 12.47 -3.16 -23.06
CA GLN A 132 11.46 -4.20 -23.19
C GLN A 132 10.25 -3.82 -22.33
N ARG A 133 9.07 -3.74 -22.94
CA ARG A 133 7.81 -3.55 -22.22
C ARG A 133 7.17 -4.89 -21.95
N CYS A 134 6.67 -5.09 -20.73
CA CYS A 134 5.86 -6.26 -20.40
C CYS A 134 4.53 -6.17 -21.15
N ARG A 135 4.05 -7.30 -21.70
CA ARG A 135 2.82 -7.37 -22.51
C ARG A 135 1.55 -6.94 -21.75
N TRP A 136 1.60 -6.91 -20.41
CA TRP A 136 0.46 -6.58 -19.54
C TRP A 136 0.55 -5.21 -18.85
N SER A 137 1.64 -4.45 -19.03
CA SER A 137 1.71 -3.09 -18.49
C SER A 137 1.16 -2.10 -19.52
N VAL A 138 -0.07 -1.66 -19.31
CA VAL A 138 -0.72 -0.56 -20.05
C VAL A 138 0.05 0.74 -19.78
N ALA A 139 0.25 1.52 -20.85
CA ALA A 139 0.74 2.90 -20.81
C ALA A 139 -0.42 3.88 -20.64
#